data_AF-A0A7W6EH34-F1
#
_entry.id   AF-A0A7W6EH34-F1
#
_cell.length_a   1.000
_cell.length_b   1.000
_cell.length_c   1.000
_cell.angle_alpha   90.00
_cell.angle_beta   90.00
_cell.angle_gamma   90.00
#
_symmetry.space_group_name_H-M   'P 1'
#
loop_
_entity.id
_entity.type
_entity.pdbx_description
1 polymer ?
#
loop_
_entity_poly.entity_id
_entity_poly.type
_entity_poly.pdbx_seq_one_letter_code
_entity_poly.pdbx_strand_id
1 'polypeptide(L)'
;MTFAVIKTGGKQYTVAADDVITIEKLALDAGAAVTFDDVLVLSKGTDGIEVGAPVVAGASVAGEVVEQTRGKKVIAFKKRRRQNSKRKRGHRQELTVVRITDILLGGTALPRPVKPEAQAEAAE
;
A
#
# COMPACT_ATOMS: atom_id res chain seq x y z
N MET A 1 14.71 -5.83 10.02
CA MET A 1 13.55 -4.92 9.91
C MET A 1 12.35 -5.76 9.49
N THR A 2 11.23 -5.63 10.19
CA THR A 2 10.00 -6.40 9.93
C THR A 2 9.30 -5.82 8.71
N PHE A 3 8.97 -6.65 7.71
CA PHE A 3 8.22 -6.24 6.51
C PHE A 3 7.35 -7.39 5.99
N ALA A 4 6.32 -7.04 5.22
CA ALA A 4 5.46 -7.98 4.51
C ALA A 4 5.35 -7.60 3.04
N VAL A 5 5.08 -8.58 2.18
CA VAL A 5 4.68 -8.36 0.78
C VAL A 5 3.21 -8.71 0.65
N ILE A 6 2.38 -7.70 0.42
CA ILE A 6 0.93 -7.85 0.26
C ILE A 6 0.55 -7.82 -1.21
N LYS A 7 -0.54 -8.51 -1.55
CA LYS A 7 -1.16 -8.43 -2.87
C LYS A 7 -2.50 -7.70 -2.76
N THR A 8 -2.67 -6.63 -3.52
CA THR A 8 -3.93 -5.88 -3.58
C THR A 8 -4.10 -5.22 -4.95
N GLY A 9 -5.34 -5.17 -5.45
CA GLY A 9 -5.65 -4.57 -6.75
C GLY A 9 -4.89 -5.18 -7.94
N GLY A 10 -4.47 -6.45 -7.84
CA GLY A 10 -3.65 -7.13 -8.85
C GLY A 10 -2.16 -6.75 -8.85
N LYS A 11 -1.69 -5.97 -7.88
CA LYS A 11 -0.29 -5.57 -7.71
C LYS A 11 0.26 -6.09 -6.38
N GLN A 12 1.58 -6.14 -6.26
CA GLN A 12 2.28 -6.51 -5.03
C GLN A 12 3.01 -5.29 -4.46
N TYR A 13 2.97 -5.13 -3.14
CA TYR A 13 3.60 -4.03 -2.42
C TYR A 13 4.38 -4.56 -1.24
N THR A 14 5.60 -4.06 -1.07
CA THR A 14 6.37 -4.25 0.16
C THR A 14 5.94 -3.20 1.17
N VAL A 15 5.61 -3.64 2.38
CA VAL A 15 5.11 -2.78 3.45
C VAL A 15 5.82 -3.07 4.76
N ALA A 16 6.14 -2.02 5.51
CA ALA A 16 6.48 -2.07 6.91
C ALA A 16 5.39 -1.37 7.75
N ALA A 17 5.49 -1.45 9.08
CA ALA A 17 4.64 -0.66 9.96
C ALA A 17 4.89 0.84 9.73
N ASP A 18 3.83 1.64 9.80
CA ASP A 18 3.79 3.09 9.56
C ASP A 18 4.10 3.54 8.12
N ASP A 19 4.19 2.61 7.15
CA ASP A 19 4.35 2.97 5.75
C ASP A 19 3.04 3.51 5.16
N VAL A 20 3.17 4.50 4.28
CA VAL A 20 2.06 5.05 3.51
C VAL A 20 2.20 4.62 2.05
N ILE A 21 1.23 3.83 1.58
CA ILE A 21 1.21 3.28 0.23
C ILE A 21 0.00 3.80 -0.56
N THR A 22 0.18 3.90 -1.87
CA THR A 22 -0.91 4.24 -2.80
C THR A 22 -1.31 3.00 -3.60
N ILE A 23 -2.55 2.59 -3.44
CA ILE A 23 -3.12 1.38 -4.03
C ILE A 23 -4.30 1.70 -4.94
N GLU A 24 -4.80 0.67 -5.65
CA GLU A 24 -6.04 0.78 -6.42
C GLU A 24 -7.22 1.14 -5.50
N LYS A 25 -8.29 1.69 -6.11
CA LYS A 25 -9.46 2.16 -5.37
C LYS A 25 -10.10 1.05 -4.52
N LEU A 26 -10.26 1.34 -3.23
CA LEU A 26 -11.11 0.57 -2.31
C LEU A 26 -12.43 1.32 -2.06
N ALA A 27 -13.53 0.57 -1.93
CA ALA A 27 -14.86 1.11 -1.62
C ALA A 27 -15.05 1.37 -0.12
N LEU A 28 -14.11 2.11 0.47
CA LEU A 28 -14.08 2.48 1.88
C LEU A 28 -13.88 3.99 2.02
N ASP A 29 -14.47 4.58 3.06
CA ASP A 29 -14.32 5.99 3.36
C ASP A 29 -12.96 6.30 4.02
N ALA A 30 -12.56 7.57 4.01
CA ALA A 30 -11.37 8.02 4.73
C ALA A 30 -11.54 7.79 6.25
N GLY A 31 -10.49 7.30 6.91
CA GLY A 31 -10.49 6.90 8.31
C GLY A 31 -10.99 5.47 8.56
N ALA A 32 -11.46 4.76 7.54
CA ALA A 32 -11.87 3.36 7.70
C ALA A 32 -10.66 2.44 7.88
N ALA A 33 -10.79 1.47 8.79
CA ALA A 33 -9.82 0.39 8.93
C ALA A 33 -9.93 -0.59 7.75
N VAL A 34 -8.79 -1.09 7.28
CA VAL A 34 -8.68 -2.09 6.22
C VAL A 34 -7.73 -3.20 6.65
N THR A 35 -8.13 -4.45 6.41
CA THR A 35 -7.29 -5.63 6.63
C THR A 35 -6.97 -6.28 5.30
N PHE A 36 -5.70 -6.61 5.09
CA PHE A 36 -5.22 -7.32 3.92
C PHE A 36 -4.80 -8.74 4.32
N ASP A 37 -5.58 -9.72 3.85
CA ASP A 37 -5.36 -11.14 4.14
C ASP A 37 -4.38 -11.80 3.15
N ASP A 38 -4.23 -11.23 1.95
CA ASP A 38 -3.34 -11.74 0.90
C ASP A 38 -1.88 -11.33 1.15
N VAL A 39 -1.24 -11.97 2.14
CA VAL A 39 0.18 -11.81 2.46
C VAL A 39 1.01 -12.93 1.82
N LEU A 40 1.94 -12.55 0.94
CA LEU A 40 2.77 -13.49 0.17
C LEU A 40 4.09 -13.82 0.87
N VAL A 41 4.70 -12.82 1.50
CA VAL A 41 5.98 -12.95 2.20
C VAL A 41 5.89 -12.19 3.49
N LEU A 42 6.43 -12.77 4.56
CA LEU A 42 6.54 -12.12 5.86
C LEU A 42 7.97 -12.28 6.37
N SER A 43 8.61 -11.16 6.71
CA SER A 43 9.93 -11.13 7.32
C SER A 43 9.82 -10.72 8.78
N LYS A 44 10.27 -11.60 9.67
CA LYS A 44 10.29 -11.37 11.13
C LYS A 44 11.56 -10.65 11.59
N GLY A 45 12.28 -10.00 10.68
CA GLY A 45 13.55 -9.36 10.98
C GLY A 45 14.66 -10.38 11.21
N THR A 46 15.04 -10.62 12.46
CA THR A 46 16.13 -11.54 12.84
C THR A 46 15.74 -13.01 12.78
N ASP A 47 14.45 -13.31 12.90
CA ASP A 47 13.95 -14.69 13.04
C ASP A 47 13.64 -15.37 11.68
N GLY A 48 14.05 -14.73 10.58
CA GLY A 48 13.96 -15.29 9.23
C GLY A 48 12.80 -14.77 8.38
N ILE A 49 12.69 -15.34 7.18
CA ILE A 49 11.70 -14.98 6.15
C ILE A 49 10.78 -16.18 5.91
N GLU A 50 9.49 -15.98 6.03
CA GLU A 50 8.44 -16.93 5.68
C GLU A 50 7.89 -16.57 4.30
N VAL A 51 8.03 -17.51 3.35
CA VAL A 51 7.50 -17.38 1.99
C VAL A 51 6.26 -18.27 1.89
N GLY A 52 5.14 -17.66 1.52
CA GLY A 52 3.87 -18.35 1.34
C GLY A 52 3.84 -19.19 0.06
N ALA A 53 3.04 -20.25 0.07
CA ALA A 53 2.75 -21.08 -1.10
C ALA A 53 1.26 -21.47 -1.08
N PRO A 54 0.32 -20.62 -1.53
CA PRO A 54 0.46 -19.33 -2.22
C PRO A 54 0.43 -18.07 -1.30
N VAL A 55 -0.05 -18.20 -0.07
CA VAL A 55 -0.08 -17.15 0.96
C VAL A 55 0.50 -17.68 2.28
N VAL A 56 0.94 -16.79 3.16
CA VAL A 56 1.38 -17.16 4.52
C VAL A 56 0.14 -17.34 5.40
N ALA A 57 -0.10 -18.56 5.88
CA ALA A 57 -1.29 -18.87 6.67
C ALA A 57 -1.31 -18.09 7.99
N GLY A 58 -2.42 -17.41 8.28
CA GLY A 58 -2.61 -16.64 9.51
C GLY A 58 -1.87 -15.30 9.55
N ALA A 59 -1.25 -14.86 8.45
CA ALA A 59 -0.70 -13.52 8.34
C ALA A 59 -1.76 -12.54 7.82
N SER A 60 -1.85 -11.37 8.43
CA SER A 60 -2.73 -10.30 7.98
C SER A 60 -2.07 -8.94 8.22
N VAL A 61 -2.24 -8.00 7.29
CA VAL A 61 -1.75 -6.63 7.45
C VAL A 61 -2.91 -5.69 7.73
N ALA A 62 -2.86 -4.98 8.85
CA ALA A 62 -3.84 -3.97 9.21
C ALA A 62 -3.38 -2.59 8.75
N GLY A 63 -4.32 -1.77 8.29
CA GLY A 63 -4.08 -0.40 7.90
C GLY A 63 -5.32 0.47 8.01
N GLU A 64 -5.13 1.75 7.73
CA GLU A 64 -6.16 2.77 7.76
C GLU A 64 -6.15 3.55 6.44
N VAL A 65 -7.32 3.81 5.89
CA VAL A 65 -7.46 4.66 4.70
C VAL A 65 -7.22 6.12 5.10
N VAL A 66 -6.14 6.72 4.60
CA VAL A 66 -5.84 8.13 4.87
C VAL A 66 -6.71 9.02 3.98
N GLU A 67 -6.71 8.76 2.68
CA GLU A 67 -7.48 9.56 1.73
C GLU A 67 -7.83 8.79 0.45
N GLN A 68 -8.88 9.28 -0.23
CA GLN A 68 -9.26 8.87 -1.57
C GLN A 68 -8.84 9.96 -2.56
N THR A 69 -7.85 9.65 -3.41
CA THR A 69 -7.21 10.64 -4.28
C THR A 69 -7.31 10.26 -5.76
N ARG A 70 -6.97 11.21 -6.63
CA ARG A 70 -6.90 10.97 -8.07
C ARG A 70 -5.48 11.18 -8.55
N GLY A 71 -4.95 10.18 -9.23
CA GLY A 71 -3.63 10.23 -9.83
C GLY A 71 -3.45 11.36 -10.84
N LYS A 72 -2.20 11.55 -11.26
CA LYS A 72 -1.83 12.51 -12.30
C LYS A 72 -2.63 12.25 -13.58
N LYS A 73 -3.05 13.31 -14.27
CA LYS A 73 -3.78 13.18 -15.54
C LYS A 73 -2.85 12.61 -16.61
N VAL A 74 -3.14 11.41 -17.06
CA VAL A 74 -2.47 10.78 -18.21
C VAL A 74 -3.24 11.14 -19.48
N ILE A 75 -2.55 11.61 -20.51
CA ILE A 75 -3.16 12.03 -21.76
C ILE A 75 -2.92 10.96 -22.83
N ALA A 76 -3.99 10.30 -23.25
CA ALA A 76 -3.99 9.44 -24.42
C ALA A 76 -4.25 10.28 -25.67
N PHE A 77 -3.22 10.51 -26.47
CA PHE A 77 -3.32 11.21 -27.75
C PHE A 77 -3.20 10.22 -28.91
N LYS A 78 -4.22 10.18 -29.78
CA LYS A 78 -4.24 9.37 -31.00
C LYS A 78 -4.38 10.29 -32.21
N LYS A 79 -3.48 10.16 -33.19
CA LYS A 79 -3.51 10.92 -34.44
C LYS A 79 -3.27 9.98 -35.62
N ARG A 80 -4.14 10.04 -36.63
CA ARG A 80 -3.93 9.36 -37.91
C ARG A 80 -3.39 10.35 -38.93
N ARG A 81 -2.24 10.04 -39.54
CA ARG A 81 -1.59 10.91 -40.53
C ARG A 81 -2.49 11.08 -41.76
N ARG A 82 -2.63 12.31 -42.27
CA ARG A 82 -3.40 12.69 -43.48
C ARG A 82 -4.90 12.39 -43.46
N GLN A 83 -5.47 11.94 -42.33
CA GLN A 83 -6.90 11.62 -42.21
C GLN A 83 -7.71 12.67 -41.43
N ASN A 84 -7.11 13.85 -41.13
CA ASN A 84 -7.68 14.88 -40.25
C ASN A 84 -8.24 14.39 -38.90
N SER A 85 -7.86 13.17 -38.50
CA SER A 85 -8.34 12.49 -37.31
C SER A 85 -7.32 12.61 -36.20
N LYS A 86 -7.67 13.39 -35.17
CA LYS A 86 -6.92 13.55 -33.92
C LYS A 86 -7.88 13.48 -32.74
N ARG A 87 -7.54 12.70 -31.72
CA ARG A 87 -8.31 12.58 -30.47
C ARG A 87 -7.34 12.71 -29.30
N LYS A 88 -7.67 13.59 -28.36
CA LYS A 88 -6.95 13.79 -27.10
C LYS A 88 -7.92 13.48 -25.97
N ARG A 89 -7.68 12.41 -25.21
CA ARG A 89 -8.50 12.05 -24.04
C ARG A 89 -7.62 12.04 -22.80
N GLY A 90 -8.06 12.69 -21.73
CA GLY A 90 -7.42 12.57 -20.42
C GLY A 90 -8.03 11.43 -19.62
N HIS A 91 -7.20 10.73 -18.86
CA HIS A 91 -7.60 9.79 -17.81
C HIS A 91 -6.95 10.20 -16.49
N ARG A 92 -7.68 10.07 -15.38
CA ARG A 92 -7.14 10.18 -14.03
C ARG A 92 -7.64 8.97 -13.26
N GLN A 93 -6.71 8.13 -12.84
CA GLN A 93 -7.01 6.94 -12.04
C GLN A 93 -7.43 7.36 -10.63
N GLU A 94 -8.45 6.69 -10.10
CA GLU A 94 -8.84 6.80 -8.69
C GLU A 94 -7.96 5.88 -7.87
N LEU A 95 -7.38 6.40 -6.80
CA LEU A 95 -6.38 5.73 -5.98
C LEU A 95 -6.76 5.92 -4.51
N THR A 96 -6.43 4.93 -3.70
CA THR A 96 -6.60 5.01 -2.24
C THR A 96 -5.23 5.08 -1.59
N VAL A 97 -5.03 6.04 -0.71
CA VAL A 97 -3.82 6.15 0.10
C VAL A 97 -4.10 5.47 1.43
N VAL A 98 -3.30 4.46 1.76
CA VAL A 98 -3.44 3.65 2.97
C VAL A 98 -2.17 3.76 3.78
N ARG A 99 -2.33 3.99 5.08
CA ARG A 99 -1.26 3.88 6.07
C ARG A 99 -1.34 2.51 6.73
N ILE A 100 -0.23 1.80 6.76
CA ILE A 100 -0.12 0.48 7.40
C ILE A 100 0.08 0.70 8.90
N THR A 101 -0.77 0.08 9.72
CA THR A 101 -0.70 0.20 11.18
C THR A 101 0.15 -0.92 11.76
N ASP A 102 -0.19 -2.18 11.47
CA ASP A 102 0.45 -3.34 12.07
C ASP A 102 0.50 -4.54 11.11
N ILE A 103 1.53 -5.36 11.27
CA ILE A 103 1.66 -6.67 10.61
C ILE A 103 1.37 -7.73 11.66
N LEU A 104 0.33 -8.53 11.45
CA LEU A 104 -0.14 -9.55 12.38
C LEU A 104 0.22 -10.95 11.89
N LEU A 105 0.58 -11.83 12.83
CA LEU A 105 0.70 -13.26 12.61
C LEU A 105 -0.10 -14.00 13.68
N GLY A 106 -1.12 -14.77 13.27
CA GLY A 106 -1.99 -15.53 14.18
C GLY A 106 -2.71 -14.65 15.21
N GLY A 107 -2.95 -13.37 14.89
CA GLY A 107 -3.55 -12.39 15.81
C GLY A 107 -2.56 -11.65 16.71
N THR A 108 -1.27 -12.00 16.68
CA THR A 108 -0.21 -11.29 17.43
C THR A 108 0.47 -10.26 16.54
N ALA A 109 0.60 -9.03 17.03
CA ALA A 109 1.35 -7.97 16.35
C ALA A 109 2.86 -8.23 16.42
N LEU A 110 3.52 -8.17 15.26
CA LEU A 110 4.97 -8.29 15.18
C LEU A 110 5.66 -7.00 15.66
N PRO A 111 6.89 -7.10 16.20
CA PRO A 111 7.60 -5.94 16.73
C PRO A 111 7.75 -4.85 15.66
N ARG A 112 7.27 -3.65 16.00
CA ARG A 112 7.42 -2.46 15.16
C ARG A 112 8.89 -2.09 15.07
N PRO A 113 9.42 -1.76 13.88
CA PRO A 113 10.69 -1.06 13.81
C PRO A 113 10.49 0.30 14.46
N VAL A 114 11.08 0.50 15.64
CA VAL A 114 11.05 1.78 16.34
C VAL A 114 11.69 2.82 15.41
N LYS A 115 10.87 3.65 14.76
CA LYS A 115 11.37 4.89 14.17
C LYS A 115 11.92 5.69 15.35
N PRO A 116 13.20 6.10 15.36
CA PRO A 116 13.68 6.96 16.41
C PRO A 116 12.79 8.21 16.41
N GLU A 117 12.07 8.40 17.50
CA GLU A 117 11.22 9.56 17.68
C GLU A 117 12.12 10.78 17.57
N ALA A 118 11.86 11.62 16.56
CA ALA A 118 12.40 12.97 16.51
C ALA A 118 11.69 13.80 17.59
N GLN A 119 11.98 13.49 18.86
CA GLN A 119 11.80 14.40 19.97
C GLN A 119 13.09 15.24 20.07
N ALA A 120 13.03 16.42 19.47
CA ALA A 120 13.74 17.59 19.95
C ALA A 120 12.80 18.77 19.72
N GLU A 121 11.83 18.83 20.61
CA GLU A 121 11.22 20.07 21.06
C GLU A 121 12.30 21.14 21.26
N ALA A 122 11.97 22.35 20.86
CA ALA A 122 12.41 23.60 21.45
C ALA A 122 13.28 23.43 22.72
N ALA A 123 14.59 23.58 22.54
CA ALA A 123 15.49 23.97 23.60
C ALA A 123 16.36 25.10 23.04
N GLU A 124 16.14 26.28 23.62
CA GLU A 124 16.76 27.60 23.41
C GLU A 124 16.25 28.47 22.24
#